data_AF-A0A436BZJ9-F1
#
_entry.id   AF-A0A436BZJ9-F1
#
_cell.length_a   1.000
_cell.length_b   1.000
_cell.length_c   1.000
_cell.angle_alpha   90.00
_cell.angle_beta   90.00
_cell.angle_gamma   90.00
#
_symmetry.space_group_name_H-M   'P 1'
#
loop_
_entity.id
_entity.type
_entity.pdbx_description
1 polymer ?
#
loop_
_entity_poly.entity_id
_entity_poly.type
_entity_poly.pdbx_seq_one_letter_code
_entity_poly.pdbx_strand_id
1 'polypeptide(L)' 'MVQLRYGLRQDSDESWTVFDVFTGQPADAWGAPAEYLDQEYAEDLVGILNAEDLKRRLSRGRVV' A
#
# COMPACT_ATOMS: atom_id res chain seq x y z
N MET A 1 12.83 12.92 -3.27
CA MET A 1 11.39 12.63 -3.54
C MET A 1 10.94 11.61 -2.51
N VAL A 2 9.79 11.78 -1.85
CA VAL A 2 9.24 10.74 -0.97
C VAL A 2 8.84 9.55 -1.85
N GLN A 3 9.54 8.42 -1.69
CA GLN A 3 9.14 7.16 -2.34
C GLN A 3 7.99 6.57 -1.52
N LEU A 4 6.80 6.52 -2.13
CA LEU A 4 5.64 5.77 -1.61
C LEU A 4 6.00 4.29 -1.52
N ARG A 5 5.64 3.64 -0.42
CA ARG A 5 5.93 2.21 -0.19
C ARG A 5 4.86 1.31 -0.77
N TYR A 6 3.63 1.77 -0.82
CA TYR A 6 2.52 0.97 -1.29
C TYR A 6 2.05 1.48 -2.65
N GLY A 7 1.79 0.54 -3.56
CA GLY A 7 1.29 0.78 -4.90
C GLY A 7 0.04 -0.06 -5.19
N LEU A 8 -0.60 0.25 -6.31
CA LEU A 8 -1.76 -0.47 -6.83
C LEU A 8 -1.40 -1.27 -8.07
N ARG A 9 -1.93 -2.49 -8.15
CA ARG A 9 -1.88 -3.33 -9.33
C ARG A 9 -3.27 -3.91 -9.56
N GLN A 10 -3.74 -3.83 -10.81
CA GLN A 10 -4.89 -4.62 -11.24
C GLN A 10 -4.41 -6.02 -11.61
N ASP A 11 -5.06 -7.04 -11.05
CA ASP A 11 -4.78 -8.44 -11.33
C ASP A 11 -5.62 -8.94 -12.53
N SER A 12 -5.33 -10.16 -13.00
CA SER A 12 -5.92 -10.70 -14.23
C SER A 12 -7.43 -10.95 -14.16
N ASP A 13 -8.00 -11.00 -12.96
CA ASP A 13 -9.43 -11.18 -12.68
C ASP A 13 -10.16 -9.84 -12.47
N GLU A 14 -9.54 -8.74 -12.90
CA GLU A 14 -10.04 -7.36 -12.77
C GLU A 14 -10.10 -6.82 -11.33
N SER A 15 -9.72 -7.64 -10.34
CA SER A 15 -9.55 -7.20 -8.96
C SER A 15 -8.27 -6.38 -8.76
N TRP A 16 -8.15 -5.73 -7.61
CA TRP A 16 -7.03 -4.89 -7.26
C TRP A 16 -6.27 -5.43 -6.05
N THR A 17 -4.94 -5.32 -6.13
CA THR A 17 -4.03 -5.61 -5.02
C THR A 17 -3.26 -4.35 -4.63
N VAL A 18 -3.27 -4.04 -3.33
CA VAL A 18 -2.32 -3.08 -2.75
C VAL A 18 -1.07 -3.84 -2.35
N PHE A 19 0.08 -3.49 -2.92
CA PHE A 19 1.34 -4.21 -2.71
C PHE A 19 2.45 -3.30 -2.20
N ASP A 20 3.41 -3.88 -1.48
CA ASP A 20 4.64 -3.21 -1.09
C ASP A 20 5.62 -3.17 -2.28
N VAL A 21 5.97 -1.97 -2.74
CA VAL A 21 6.81 -1.77 -3.94
C VAL A 21 8.23 -2.33 -3.81
N PHE A 22 8.73 -2.51 -2.59
CA PHE A 22 10.08 -3.03 -2.36
C PHE A 22 10.13 -4.57 -2.39
N THR A 23 9.02 -5.23 -2.04
CA THR A 23 8.96 -6.69 -1.95
C THR A 23 8.11 -7.33 -3.04
N GLY A 24 7.22 -6.55 -3.67
CA GLY A 24 6.21 -7.02 -4.61
C GLY A 24 5.08 -7.84 -3.99
N GLN A 25 5.08 -8.04 -2.66
CA GLN A 25 4.08 -8.81 -1.94
C GLN A 25 2.84 -7.97 -1.63
N PRO A 26 1.66 -8.58 -1.51
CA PRO A 26 0.47 -7.90 -0.99
C PRO A 26 0.76 -7.26 0.37
N ALA A 27 0.24 -6.05 0.57
CA ALA A 27 0.30 -5.39 1.87
C ALA A 27 -0.57 -6.15 2.88
N ASP A 28 -0.17 -6.17 4.15
CA ASP A 28 -1.04 -6.61 5.23
C ASP A 28 -1.97 -5.46 5.61
N ALA A 29 -3.28 -5.70 5.45
CA ALA A 29 -4.34 -4.80 5.83
C ALA A 29 -5.22 -5.51 6.85
N TRP A 30 -5.16 -5.05 8.10
CA TRP A 30 -5.91 -5.63 9.23
C TRP A 30 -5.69 -7.13 9.46
N GLY A 31 -4.47 -7.63 9.21
CA GLY A 31 -4.13 -9.05 9.39
C GLY A 31 -4.54 -9.96 8.23
N ALA A 32 -4.93 -9.37 7.09
CA ALA A 32 -5.21 -10.09 5.85
C ALA A 32 -4.43 -9.48 4.67
N PRO A 33 -4.06 -10.27 3.65
CA PRO A 33 -3.45 -9.76 2.43
C PRO A 33 -4.44 -8.84 1.69
N ALA A 34 -3.98 -7.68 1.25
CA ALA A 34 -4.75 -6.69 0.52
C ALA A 34 -4.89 -7.05 -0.98
N GLU A 35 -5.53 -8.18 -1.25
CA GLU A 35 -5.80 -8.74 -2.59
C GLU A 35 -7.31 -8.91 -2.81
N TYR A 36 -7.72 -9.15 -4.07
CA TYR A 36 -9.13 -9.31 -4.46
C TYR A 36 -10.04 -8.13 -4.09
N LEU A 37 -9.49 -6.92 -4.09
CA LEU A 37 -10.23 -5.71 -3.73
C LEU A 37 -10.95 -5.12 -4.94
N ASP A 38 -12.05 -4.42 -4.69
CA ASP A 38 -12.59 -3.50 -5.69
C ASP A 38 -11.69 -2.26 -5.82
N GLN A 39 -11.84 -1.54 -6.94
CA GLN A 39 -10.99 -0.40 -7.26
C GLN A 39 -11.08 0.72 -6.22
N GLU A 40 -12.30 1.10 -5.83
CA GLU A 40 -12.54 2.22 -4.92
C GLU A 40 -11.88 1.96 -3.56
N TYR A 41 -12.08 0.76 -3.03
CA TYR A 41 -11.47 0.36 -1.78
C TYR A 41 -9.94 0.29 -1.86
N ALA A 42 -9.39 -0.21 -2.97
CA ALA A 42 -7.95 -0.29 -3.15
C ALA A 42 -7.31 1.12 -3.23
N GLU A 43 -7.97 2.07 -3.91
CA GLU A 43 -7.54 3.48 -4.00
C GLU A 43 -7.50 4.17 -2.63
N ASP A 44 -8.52 3.95 -1.80
CA ASP A 44 -8.53 4.48 -0.43
C ASP A 44 -7.45 3.82 0.44
N LEU A 45 -7.33 2.50 0.37
CA LEU A 45 -6.38 1.73 1.18
C LEU A 45 -4.93 2.10 0.87
N VAL A 46 -4.56 2.25 -0.41
CA VAL A 46 -3.18 2.64 -0.77
C VAL A 46 -2.83 4.04 -0.25
N GLY A 47 -3.80 4.96 -0.21
CA GLY A 47 -3.65 6.29 0.37
C GLY A 47 -3.40 6.22 1.88
N ILE A 48 -4.23 5.47 2.60
CA ILE A 48 -4.11 5.26 4.05
C ILE A 48 -2.75 4.68 4.41
N LEU A 49 -2.35 3.57 3.78
CA LEU A 49 -1.11 2.87 4.12
C LEU A 49 0.14 3.73 3.83
N ASN A 50 0.14 4.50 2.75
CA ASN A 50 1.24 5.42 2.46
C ASN A 50 1.31 6.59 3.44
N ALA A 51 0.17 7.15 3.86
CA ALA A 51 0.12 8.19 4.88
C ALA A 51 0.64 7.66 6.24
N GLU A 52 0.25 6.44 6.61
CA GLU A 52 0.75 5.79 7.82
C GLU A 52 2.26 5.52 7.77
N ASP A 53 2.78 5.02 6.64
CA ASP A 53 4.21 4.82 6.47
C ASP A 53 4.97 6.15 6.56
N LEU A 54 4.51 7.20 5.88
CA LEU A 54 5.12 8.53 5.97
C LEU A 54 5.14 9.03 7.42
N LYS A 55 4.03 8.90 8.15
CA LYS A 55 3.96 9.25 9.57
C LYS A 55 4.98 8.47 10.39
N ARG A 56 5.09 7.15 10.18
CA ARG A 56 6.06 6.29 10.89
C ARG A 56 7.51 6.69 10.58
N ARG A 57 7.84 7.02 9.33
CA ARG A 57 9.17 7.48 8.91
C ARG A 57 9.54 8.81 9.57
N LEU A 58 8.61 9.76 9.58
CA LEU A 58 8.78 11.06 10.23
C LEU A 58 9.00 10.91 11.74
N SER A 59 8.18 10.10 12.42
CA SER A 59 8.33 9.84 13.86
C SER A 59 9.66 9.17 14.22
N ARG A 60 10.27 8.43 13.29
CA ARG A 60 11.57 7.77 13.49
C ARG A 60 12.77 8.64 13.06
N GLY A 61 12.55 9.88 12.65
CA GLY A 61 13.60 10.77 12.12
C GLY A 61 14.26 10.24 10.83
N ARG A 62 13.62 9.28 10.14
CA ARG A 62 14.12 8.67 8.92
C ARG A 62 13.61 9.48 7.72
N VAL A 63 14.15 10.68 7.56
CA VAL A 63 13.99 11.46 6.33
C VAL A 63 15.35 11.41 5.63
N VAL A 64 15.45 10.60 4.57
CA VAL A 64 16.60 10.58 3.66
C VAL A 64 16.20 11.27 2.36
#